data_AF-A0A4S0JGT1-F1
#
_entry.id   AF-A0A4S0JGT1-F1
#
_cell.length_a   1.000
_cell.length_b   1.000
_cell.length_c   1.000
_cell.angle_alpha   90.00
_cell.angle_beta   90.00
_cell.angle_gamma   90.00
#
_symmetry.space_group_name_H-M   'P 1'
#
loop_
_entity.id
_entity.type
_entity.pdbx_description
1 polymer ?
#
loop_
_entity_poly.entity_id
_entity_poly.type
_entity_poly.pdbx_seq_one_letter_code
_entity_poly.pdbx_strand_id
1 'polypeptide(L)'
;ASLILRHGTDGVVPGLNDYPGNHPPVFPLFWSFRIMVGTGLLMLAVSWSAAFFLKRRHSLPRPLALLMVPMALSGWLATLAGWYTTEIGRQPWLVTGVLKTADAVGPVAGSHVALTLAIYLLLYLLLLIAYLGVLVHLALKAAKDGDS
;
A
#
# COMPACT_ATOMS: atom_id res chain seq x y z
N ALA A 1 -16.33 -15.09 -9.26
CA ALA A 1 -15.64 -13.93 -9.86
C ALA A 1 -15.94 -13.74 -11.35
N SER A 2 -16.18 -14.80 -12.14
CA SER A 2 -16.56 -14.68 -13.57
C SER A 2 -17.96 -14.10 -13.82
N LEU A 3 -18.90 -14.28 -12.88
CA LEU A 3 -20.28 -13.82 -13.03
C LEU A 3 -20.41 -12.30 -13.13
N ILE A 4 -19.60 -11.55 -12.36
CA ILE A 4 -19.66 -10.08 -12.30
C ILE A 4 -18.93 -9.43 -13.48
N LEU A 5 -17.85 -10.06 -13.98
CA LEU A 5 -17.03 -9.51 -15.06
C LEU A 5 -17.53 -9.87 -16.47
N ARG A 6 -18.27 -10.99 -16.64
CA ARG A 6 -18.71 -11.45 -17.97
C ARG A 6 -20.20 -11.79 -18.09
N HIS A 7 -21.01 -11.59 -17.04
CA HIS A 7 -22.46 -11.87 -17.07
C HIS A 7 -22.79 -13.29 -17.60
N GLY A 8 -21.94 -14.27 -17.26
CA GLY A 8 -22.08 -15.67 -17.66
C GLY A 8 -21.23 -16.58 -16.77
N THR A 9 -21.74 -17.77 -16.46
CA THR A 9 -21.11 -18.74 -15.54
C THR A 9 -19.82 -19.35 -16.10
N ASP A 10 -19.60 -19.26 -17.41
CA ASP A 10 -18.58 -20.02 -18.14
C ASP A 10 -17.43 -19.14 -18.68
N GLY A 11 -17.24 -17.96 -18.08
CA GLY A 11 -16.11 -17.08 -18.41
C GLY A 11 -14.79 -17.68 -17.94
N VAL A 12 -14.13 -18.47 -18.79
CA VAL A 12 -12.74 -18.91 -18.60
C VAL A 12 -11.86 -17.68 -18.44
N VAL A 13 -11.33 -17.48 -17.24
CA VAL A 13 -10.29 -16.49 -16.97
C VAL A 13 -9.04 -17.00 -17.67
N PRO A 14 -8.48 -16.28 -18.66
CA PRO A 14 -7.24 -16.69 -19.32
C PRO A 14 -6.20 -17.00 -18.25
N GLY A 15 -5.71 -18.23 -18.25
CA GLY A 15 -4.70 -18.65 -17.29
C GLY A 15 -3.40 -17.95 -17.62
N LEU A 16 -2.57 -17.71 -16.60
CA LEU A 16 -1.21 -17.16 -16.75
C LEU A 16 -0.37 -17.91 -17.82
N ASN A 17 -0.73 -19.16 -18.11
CA ASN A 17 -0.09 -20.03 -19.09
C ASN A 17 -0.34 -19.63 -20.56
N ASP A 18 -1.30 -18.74 -20.84
CA ASP A 18 -1.58 -18.25 -22.20
C ASP A 18 -0.65 -17.10 -22.64
N TYR A 19 0.23 -16.62 -21.75
CA TYR A 19 1.20 -15.54 -22.01
C TYR A 19 2.66 -15.99 -21.81
N PRO A 20 3.25 -16.75 -22.76
CA PRO A 20 4.64 -17.17 -22.66
C PRO A 20 5.59 -15.96 -22.66
N GLY A 21 6.37 -15.80 -21.58
CA GLY A 21 7.45 -14.82 -21.47
C GLY A 21 7.05 -13.35 -21.24
N ASN A 22 5.76 -13.03 -21.15
CA ASN A 22 5.26 -11.66 -20.92
C ASN A 22 4.42 -11.54 -19.62
N HIS A 23 4.74 -12.34 -18.61
CA HIS A 23 4.02 -12.33 -17.35
C HIS A 23 4.76 -11.51 -16.28
N PRO A 24 4.06 -10.64 -15.52
CA PRO A 24 4.63 -10.02 -14.35
C PRO A 24 5.03 -11.08 -13.31
N PRO A 25 5.99 -10.78 -12.42
CA PRO A 25 6.36 -11.70 -11.36
C PRO A 25 5.13 -11.93 -10.45
N VAL A 26 4.56 -13.13 -10.52
CA VAL A 26 3.31 -13.44 -9.82
C VAL A 26 3.46 -13.61 -8.31
N PHE A 27 4.66 -13.92 -7.85
CA PHE A 27 4.94 -14.15 -6.43
C PHE A 27 4.84 -12.85 -5.60
N PRO A 28 5.51 -11.74 -5.96
CA PRO A 28 5.29 -10.45 -5.29
C PRO A 28 3.84 -9.94 -5.40
N LEU A 29 3.21 -10.13 -6.56
CA LEU A 29 1.84 -9.69 -6.80
C LEU A 29 0.83 -10.37 -5.86
N PHE A 30 0.97 -11.69 -5.71
CA PHE A 30 0.10 -12.50 -4.86
C PHE A 30 0.18 -12.08 -3.39
N TRP A 31 1.39 -11.85 -2.89
CA TRP A 31 1.58 -11.42 -1.50
C TRP A 31 1.13 -9.98 -1.25
N SER A 32 1.45 -9.05 -2.16
CA SER A 32 1.02 -7.66 -2.04
C SER A 32 -0.51 -7.51 -2.04
N PHE A 33 -1.21 -8.27 -2.88
CA PHE A 33 -2.68 -8.30 -2.87
C PHE A 33 -3.24 -8.79 -1.52
N ARG A 34 -2.66 -9.85 -0.94
CA ARG A 34 -3.11 -10.39 0.36
C ARG A 34 -2.82 -9.43 1.51
N ILE A 35 -1.68 -8.75 1.50
CA ILE A 35 -1.33 -7.73 2.49
C ILE A 35 -2.31 -6.55 2.39
N MET A 36 -2.63 -6.08 1.19
CA MET A 36 -3.61 -5.02 0.96
C MET A 36 -5.00 -5.40 1.50
N VAL A 37 -5.52 -6.55 1.08
CA VAL A 37 -6.86 -7.00 1.51
C VAL A 37 -6.88 -7.33 3.01
N GLY A 38 -5.83 -7.97 3.52
CA GLY A 38 -5.69 -8.31 4.93
C GLY A 38 -5.67 -7.07 5.83
N THR A 39 -4.88 -6.06 5.47
CA THR A 39 -4.82 -4.79 6.22
C THR A 39 -6.14 -4.04 6.13
N GLY A 40 -6.78 -3.97 4.96
CA GLY A 40 -8.10 -3.34 4.81
C GLY A 40 -9.20 -4.00 5.65
N LEU A 41 -9.27 -5.34 5.65
CA LEU A 41 -10.23 -6.09 6.46
C LEU A 41 -9.96 -5.95 7.96
N LEU A 42 -8.68 -5.96 8.37
CA LEU A 42 -8.31 -5.71 9.77
C LEU A 42 -8.74 -4.31 10.21
N MET A 43 -8.52 -3.28 9.39
CA MET A 43 -8.96 -1.92 9.70
C MET A 43 -10.48 -1.83 9.88
N LEU A 44 -11.26 -2.50 9.03
CA LEU A 44 -12.72 -2.59 9.17
C LEU A 44 -13.12 -3.31 10.45
N ALA A 45 -12.49 -4.43 10.77
CA ALA A 45 -12.77 -5.20 11.98
C ALA A 45 -12.49 -4.39 13.26
N VAL A 46 -11.37 -3.68 13.31
CA VAL A 46 -11.03 -2.82 14.46
C VAL A 46 -11.99 -1.63 14.56
N SER A 47 -12.32 -0.98 13.44
CA SER A 47 -13.28 0.13 13.40
C SER A 47 -14.67 -0.29 13.89
N TRP A 48 -15.18 -1.43 13.41
CA TRP A 48 -16.48 -1.95 13.84
C TRP A 48 -16.46 -2.37 15.32
N SER A 49 -15.38 -3.00 15.78
CA SER A 49 -15.21 -3.34 17.19
C SER A 49 -15.23 -2.08 18.07
N ALA A 50 -14.47 -1.05 17.69
CA ALA A 50 -14.45 0.23 18.40
C ALA A 50 -15.83 0.90 18.44
N ALA A 51 -16.54 0.94 17.30
CA ALA A 51 -17.88 1.49 17.22
C ALA A 51 -18.88 0.71 18.09
N PHE A 52 -18.78 -0.62 18.14
CA PHE A 52 -19.65 -1.46 18.96
C PHE A 52 -19.41 -1.24 20.46
N PHE A 53 -18.15 -1.20 20.90
CA PHE A 53 -17.81 -0.93 22.30
C PHE A 53 -18.22 0.49 22.72
N LEU A 54 -18.03 1.48 21.86
CA LEU A 54 -18.45 2.86 22.12
C LEU A 54 -19.97 2.95 22.24
N LYS A 55 -20.73 2.27 21.37
CA LYS A 55 -22.20 2.26 21.40
C LYS A 55 -22.79 1.51 22.61
N ARG A 56 -22.16 0.44 23.09
CA ARG A 56 -22.68 -0.36 24.21
C ARG A 56 -22.16 0.01 25.59
N ARG A 57 -20.92 0.49 25.69
CA ARG A 57 -20.21 0.68 26.96
C ARG A 57 -19.78 2.14 27.19
N HIS A 58 -19.99 3.03 26.21
CA HIS A 58 -19.52 4.43 26.21
C HIS A 58 -18.02 4.60 26.55
N SER A 59 -17.25 3.51 26.48
CA SER A 59 -15.85 3.46 26.89
C SER A 59 -15.09 2.52 25.95
N LEU A 60 -13.89 2.95 25.57
CA LEU A 60 -12.97 2.16 24.78
C LEU A 60 -12.02 1.42 25.72
N PRO A 61 -11.94 0.08 25.66
CA PRO A 61 -10.96 -0.65 26.45
C PRO A 61 -9.55 -0.23 26.02
N ARG A 62 -8.65 0.04 27.00
CA ARG A 62 -7.24 0.41 26.76
C ARG A 62 -6.54 -0.38 25.64
N PRO A 63 -6.63 -1.72 25.55
CA PRO A 63 -5.98 -2.46 24.46
C PRO A 63 -6.52 -2.10 23.06
N LEU A 64 -7.82 -1.78 22.94
CA LEU A 64 -8.43 -1.39 21.67
C LEU A 64 -8.04 0.05 21.27
N ALA A 65 -7.93 0.95 22.25
CA ALA A 65 -7.42 2.30 22.02
C ALA A 65 -5.93 2.29 21.58
N LEU A 66 -5.12 1.45 22.22
CA LEU A 66 -3.72 1.22 21.83
C LEU A 66 -3.61 0.60 20.43
N LEU A 67 -4.52 -0.30 20.06
CA LEU A 67 -4.56 -0.92 18.74
C LEU A 67 -4.95 0.08 17.62
N MET A 68 -5.73 1.12 17.93
CA MET A 68 -6.11 2.13 16.94
C MET A 68 -4.92 2.97 16.44
N VAL A 69 -3.89 3.17 17.28
CA VAL A 69 -2.69 3.95 16.91
C VAL A 69 -1.93 3.34 15.72
N PRO A 70 -1.50 2.06 15.75
CA PRO A 70 -0.88 1.44 14.58
C PRO A 70 -1.87 1.23 13.42
N MET A 71 -3.17 1.07 13.68
CA MET A 71 -4.18 0.94 12.63
C MET A 71 -4.42 2.25 11.85
N ALA A 72 -4.19 3.41 12.48
CA ALA A 72 -4.20 4.69 11.77
C ALA A 72 -3.06 4.78 10.75
N LEU A 73 -1.89 4.22 11.07
CA LEU A 73 -0.73 4.18 10.19
C LEU A 73 -0.78 3.03 9.17
N SER A 74 -1.52 1.95 9.46
CA SER A 74 -1.61 0.79 8.56
C SER A 74 -2.28 1.11 7.22
N GLY A 75 -3.06 2.19 7.14
CA GLY A 75 -3.61 2.69 5.88
C GLY A 75 -2.53 3.05 4.85
N TRP A 76 -1.36 3.50 5.31
CA TRP A 76 -0.22 3.76 4.44
C TRP A 76 0.33 2.48 3.82
N LEU A 77 0.45 1.42 4.64
CA LEU A 77 0.87 0.10 4.17
C LEU A 77 -0.11 -0.50 3.16
N ALA A 78 -1.43 -0.36 3.42
CA ALA A 78 -2.46 -0.81 2.51
C ALA A 78 -2.38 -0.10 1.15
N THR A 79 -2.14 1.22 1.17
CA THR A 79 -2.03 2.05 -0.04
C THR A 79 -0.79 1.70 -0.85
N LEU A 80 0.36 1.51 -0.20
CA LEU A 80 1.60 1.08 -0.85
C LEU A 80 1.48 -0.33 -1.45
N ALA A 81 0.87 -1.27 -0.72
CA ALA A 81 0.64 -2.61 -1.22
C ALA A 81 -0.31 -2.63 -2.43
N GLY A 82 -1.34 -1.78 -2.42
CA GLY A 82 -2.23 -1.57 -3.56
C GLY A 82 -1.49 -1.02 -4.78
N TRP A 83 -0.71 0.05 -4.60
CA TRP A 83 0.08 0.64 -5.67
C TRP A 83 1.12 -0.34 -6.24
N TYR A 84 1.79 -1.10 -5.37
CA TYR A 84 2.73 -2.14 -5.78
C TYR A 84 2.02 -3.23 -6.61
N THR A 85 0.81 -3.64 -6.20
CA THR A 85 0.02 -4.62 -6.95
C THR A 85 -0.37 -4.09 -8.33
N THR A 86 -0.75 -2.81 -8.45
CA THR A 86 -1.12 -2.23 -9.75
C THR A 86 0.08 -1.99 -10.67
N GLU A 87 1.21 -1.53 -10.12
CA GLU A 87 2.38 -1.18 -10.93
C GLU A 87 3.14 -2.43 -11.40
N ILE A 88 3.36 -3.39 -10.50
CA ILE A 88 3.98 -4.66 -10.86
C ILE A 88 3.06 -5.51 -11.74
N GLY A 89 1.74 -5.42 -11.54
CA GLY A 89 0.77 -6.10 -12.40
C GLY A 89 0.77 -5.63 -13.85
N ARG A 90 1.30 -4.44 -14.13
CA ARG A 90 1.41 -3.86 -15.47
C ARG A 90 2.71 -4.22 -16.19
N GLN A 91 3.74 -4.66 -15.47
CA GLN A 91 4.97 -5.16 -16.09
C GLN A 91 4.66 -6.36 -17.01
N PRO A 92 5.27 -6.50 -18.20
CA PRO A 92 6.42 -5.75 -18.76
C PRO A 92 6.04 -4.52 -19.63
N TRP A 93 4.78 -4.11 -19.61
CA TRP A 93 4.28 -3.05 -20.50
C TRP A 93 4.23 -1.71 -19.78
N LEU A 94 4.74 -0.67 -20.44
CA LEU A 94 4.51 0.71 -19.99
C LEU A 94 3.18 1.22 -20.55
N VAL A 95 2.94 0.93 -21.83
CA VAL A 95 1.63 1.06 -22.49
C VAL A 95 1.31 -0.27 -23.17
N THR A 96 0.23 -0.92 -22.73
CA THR A 96 -0.17 -2.25 -23.22
C THR A 96 -0.33 -2.25 -24.74
N GLY A 97 0.45 -3.08 -25.43
CA GLY A 97 0.40 -3.23 -26.90
C GLY A 97 1.17 -2.17 -27.69
N VAL A 98 1.85 -1.22 -27.05
CA VAL A 98 2.56 -0.12 -27.73
C VAL A 98 4.03 -0.03 -27.31
N LEU A 99 4.33 -0.04 -26.00
CA LEU A 99 5.69 0.20 -25.52
C LEU A 99 6.05 -0.69 -24.31
N LYS A 100 7.17 -1.39 -24.41
CA LYS A 100 7.75 -2.18 -23.32
C LYS A 100 8.60 -1.30 -22.42
N THR A 101 8.68 -1.64 -21.13
CA THR A 101 9.52 -0.92 -20.16
C THR A 101 11.01 -0.98 -20.51
N ALA A 102 11.48 -2.05 -21.15
CA ALA A 102 12.86 -2.21 -21.60
C ALA A 102 13.25 -1.22 -22.72
N ASP A 103 12.32 -0.88 -23.60
CA ASP A 103 12.56 0.00 -24.76
C ASP A 103 12.43 1.49 -24.40
N ALA A 104 11.92 1.80 -23.20
CA ALA A 104 11.71 3.15 -22.70
C ALA A 104 12.91 3.74 -21.92
N VAL A 105 14.00 2.97 -21.77
CA VAL A 105 15.20 3.42 -21.04
C VAL A 105 16.05 4.32 -21.94
N GLY A 106 16.22 5.58 -21.54
CA GLY A 106 17.06 6.55 -22.27
C GLY A 106 18.56 6.19 -22.23
N PRO A 107 19.40 6.78 -23.11
CA PRO A 107 20.82 6.43 -23.28
C PRO A 107 21.73 6.98 -22.16
N VAL A 108 21.30 6.92 -20.90
CA VAL A 108 22.04 7.44 -19.74
C VAL A 108 22.78 6.29 -19.06
N ALA A 109 24.05 6.49 -18.69
CA ALA A 109 24.79 5.48 -17.96
C ALA A 109 24.10 5.15 -16.63
N GLY A 110 23.91 3.86 -16.35
CA GLY A 110 23.20 3.38 -15.14
C GLY A 110 23.81 3.88 -13.83
N SER A 111 25.10 4.24 -13.82
CA SER A 111 25.79 4.85 -12.67
C SER A 111 25.22 6.22 -12.30
N HIS A 112 24.88 7.07 -13.28
CA HIS A 112 24.28 8.38 -13.01
C HIS A 112 22.85 8.23 -12.47
N VAL A 113 22.07 7.29 -13.02
CA VAL A 113 20.71 7.00 -12.54
C VAL A 113 20.74 6.47 -11.11
N ALA A 114 21.67 5.57 -10.79
CA ALA A 114 21.83 5.03 -9.44
C ALA A 114 22.23 6.13 -8.43
N LEU A 115 23.15 7.03 -8.81
CA LEU A 115 23.57 8.14 -7.97
C LEU A 115 22.42 9.12 -7.69
N THR A 116 21.68 9.54 -8.72
CA THR A 116 20.54 10.46 -8.52
C THR A 116 19.43 9.81 -7.71
N LEU A 117 19.13 8.52 -7.96
CA LEU A 117 18.19 7.76 -7.14
C LEU A 117 18.62 7.71 -5.67
N ALA A 118 19.90 7.45 -5.39
CA ALA A 118 20.42 7.42 -4.03
C ALA A 118 20.28 8.78 -3.32
N ILE A 119 20.56 9.88 -4.02
CA ILE A 119 20.37 11.24 -3.50
C ILE A 119 18.90 11.51 -3.18
N TYR A 120 17.98 11.15 -4.09
CA TYR A 120 16.54 11.31 -3.85
C TYR A 120 16.05 10.47 -2.66
N LEU A 121 16.51 9.23 -2.53
CA LEU A 121 16.17 8.36 -1.41
C LEU A 121 16.64 8.96 -0.08
N LEU A 122 17.87 9.47 -0.03
CA LEU A 122 18.43 10.08 1.18
C LEU A 122 17.69 11.37 1.55
N LEU A 123 17.36 12.20 0.57
CA LEU A 123 16.58 13.41 0.77
C LEU A 123 15.18 13.10 1.33
N TYR A 124 14.46 12.15 0.71
CA TYR A 124 13.13 11.75 1.18
C TYR A 124 13.17 11.09 2.55
N LEU A 125 14.21 10.32 2.87
CA LEU A 125 14.39 9.75 4.21
C LEU A 125 14.57 10.85 5.27
N LEU A 126 15.43 11.84 5.01
CA LEU A 126 15.63 12.97 5.91
C LEU A 126 14.33 13.76 6.11
N LEU A 127 13.61 14.03 5.03
CA LEU A 127 12.34 14.75 5.09
C LEU A 127 11.28 13.98 5.89
N LEU A 128 11.21 12.65 5.71
CA LEU A 128 10.30 11.78 6.45
C LEU A 128 10.61 11.81 7.96
N ILE A 129 11.88 11.73 8.34
CA ILE A 129 12.31 11.79 9.75
C ILE A 129 11.96 13.17 10.35
N ALA A 130 12.26 14.26 9.64
CA ALA A 130 11.92 15.60 10.09
C ALA A 130 10.40 15.78 10.27
N TYR A 131 9.61 15.31 9.30
CA TYR A 131 8.15 15.36 9.35
C TYR A 131 7.58 14.59 10.55
N LEU A 132 8.01 13.34 10.76
CA LEU A 132 7.58 12.52 11.90
C LEU A 132 8.01 13.15 13.23
N GLY A 133 9.24 13.70 13.30
CA GLY A 133 9.74 14.40 14.47
C GLY A 133 8.88 15.60 14.85
N VAL A 134 8.52 16.43 13.87
CA VAL A 134 7.63 17.58 14.08
C VAL A 134 6.23 17.14 14.52
N LEU A 135 5.68 16.11 13.89
CA LEU A 135 4.34 15.61 14.20
C LEU A 135 4.26 15.06 15.63
N VAL A 136 5.26 14.26 16.05
CA VAL A 136 5.35 13.74 17.42
C VAL A 136 5.58 14.88 18.42
N HIS A 137 6.44 15.84 18.10
CA HIS A 137 6.68 16.99 18.96
C HIS A 137 5.40 17.81 19.19
N LEU A 138 4.64 18.08 18.11
CA LEU A 138 3.36 18.77 18.19
C LEU A 138 2.31 17.98 18.97
N ALA A 139 2.22 16.66 18.75
CA ALA A 139 1.27 15.81 19.48
C ALA A 139 1.57 15.74 20.98
N LEU A 140 2.85 15.61 21.36
CA LEU A 140 3.28 15.61 22.77
C LEU A 140 3.05 16.96 23.44
N LYS A 141 3.30 18.06 22.72
CA LYS A 141 3.03 19.41 23.21
C LYS A 141 1.53 19.62 23.46
N ALA A 142 0.69 19.26 22.50
CA ALA A 142 -0.77 19.37 22.64
C ALA A 142 -1.33 18.53 23.80
N ALA A 143 -0.77 17.34 24.04
CA ALA A 143 -1.16 16.51 25.19
C ALA A 143 -0.79 17.16 26.54
N LYS A 144 0.33 17.90 26.59
CA LYS A 144 0.79 18.59 27.80
C LYS A 144 0.00 19.87 28.08
N ASP A 145 -0.39 20.59 27.04
CA ASP A 145 -1.17 21.84 27.14
C ASP A 145 -2.68 21.59 27.40
N GLY A 146 -3.19 20.38 27.11
CA GLY A 146 -4.58 19.99 27.35
C GLY A 146 -4.87 19.42 28.75
N ASP A 147 -3.84 19.23 29.58
CA ASP A 147 -3.92 18.73 30.97
C ASP A 147 -3.75 19.85 32.01
N SER A 148 -3.71 21.12 31.55
CA SER A 148 -3.66 22.35 32.35
C SER A 148 -4.94 23.17 32.18
#